data_AF-A0A0R2RYX0-F1
#
_entry.id   AF-A0A0R2RYX0-F1
#
_cell.length_a   1.000
_cell.length_b   1.000
_cell.length_c   1.000
_cell.angle_alpha   90.00
_cell.angle_beta   90.00
_cell.angle_gamma   90.00
#
_symmetry.space_group_name_H-M   'P 1'
#
loop_
_entity.id
_entity.type
_entity.pdbx_description
1 polymer ?
#
loop_
_entity_poly.entity_id
_entity_poly.type
_entity_poly.pdbx_seq_one_letter_code
_entity_poly.pdbx_strand_id
1 'polypeptide(L)'
;MSRQLEKKSSTKFIKYIFYLFVLLNVQSCKTYKLTANKEDIPKQDFDINLVGESPNYSEIKYWVEHPQKEMHYASMPKNYTDSLFNFNPTIDVFFVHPTLYFKGNRWNADIHDQKLNENIGNSAIKYQASVFLGIANIYAPHYRQMHIHSYSDLKNGYPAYDIAYLDVKNAFLYYWKNYNKTKKFILAGHSQGTNHSERLLKEIILQNDTMKNLLLISYLAGMPIKQSHEDFPACTSTDQLNCFLSWRTLAEGYFPNDWTINDSISCVNPISW
;
A
#
# COMPACT_ATOMS: atom_id res chain seq x y z
N MET A 1 9.44 78.13 2.99
CA MET A 1 8.31 77.21 2.68
C MET A 1 8.85 75.80 2.56
N SER A 2 8.84 75.04 3.66
CA SER A 2 9.32 73.65 3.72
C SER A 2 8.10 72.72 3.71
N ARG A 3 7.99 71.85 2.71
CA ARG A 3 6.97 70.81 2.60
C ARG A 3 7.36 69.66 3.53
N GLN A 4 6.63 69.50 4.64
CA GLN A 4 6.66 68.26 5.42
C GLN A 4 5.82 67.20 4.71
N LEU A 5 6.44 66.06 4.39
CA LEU A 5 5.76 64.86 3.92
C LEU A 5 5.32 64.03 5.14
N GLU A 6 4.03 63.89 5.34
CA GLU A 6 3.45 63.00 6.36
C GLU A 6 3.78 61.54 6.05
N LYS A 7 4.42 60.87 7.01
CA LYS A 7 4.71 59.43 6.97
C LYS A 7 3.40 58.67 7.25
N LYS A 8 2.69 58.26 6.19
CA LYS A 8 1.48 57.44 6.30
C LYS A 8 1.80 56.11 7.00
N SER A 9 1.04 55.81 8.06
CA SER A 9 1.14 54.65 8.95
C SER A 9 1.24 53.31 8.20
N SER A 10 2.44 52.71 8.17
CA SER A 10 2.68 51.35 7.64
C SER A 10 2.31 50.23 8.62
N THR A 11 2.01 50.57 9.88
CA THR A 11 1.78 49.61 10.97
C THR A 11 0.43 48.91 10.89
N LYS A 12 -0.62 49.55 10.35
CA LYS A 12 -1.92 48.88 10.14
C LYS A 12 -1.87 47.87 9.00
N PHE A 13 -1.19 48.20 7.89
CA PHE A 13 -1.10 47.31 6.72
C PHE A 13 -0.34 46.01 7.04
N ILE A 14 0.75 46.11 7.80
CA ILE A 14 1.55 44.94 8.25
C ILE A 14 0.75 44.04 9.20
N LYS A 15 -0.09 44.60 10.08
CA LYS A 15 -1.00 43.81 10.93
C LYS A 15 -2.01 43.00 10.11
N TYR A 16 -2.63 43.59 9.09
CA TYR A 16 -3.57 42.86 8.24
C TYR A 16 -2.92 41.74 7.43
N ILE A 17 -1.67 41.92 6.96
CA ILE A 17 -0.90 40.88 6.28
C ILE A 17 -0.56 39.72 7.24
N PHE A 18 -0.21 40.03 8.50
CA PHE A 18 0.05 39.02 9.51
C PHE A 18 -1.20 38.20 9.87
N TYR A 19 -2.36 38.84 10.03
CA TYR A 19 -3.63 38.14 10.24
C TYR A 19 -4.06 37.30 9.02
N LEU A 20 -3.79 37.77 7.80
CA LEU A 20 -4.03 37.00 6.56
C LEU A 20 -3.12 35.76 6.49
N PHE A 21 -1.84 35.88 6.88
CA PHE A 21 -0.91 34.76 6.95
C PHE A 21 -1.31 33.74 8.03
N VAL A 22 -1.76 34.19 9.20
CA VAL A 22 -2.26 33.30 10.26
C VAL A 22 -3.53 32.58 9.78
N LEU A 23 -4.48 33.29 9.13
CA LEU A 23 -5.71 32.69 8.58
C LEU A 23 -5.45 31.67 7.46
N LEU A 24 -4.43 31.89 6.61
CA LEU A 24 -4.03 30.95 5.57
C LEU A 24 -3.40 29.66 6.12
N ASN A 25 -2.73 29.73 7.29
CA ASN A 25 -2.12 28.55 7.92
C ASN A 25 -3.11 27.69 8.72
N VAL A 26 -4.28 28.21 9.12
CA VAL A 26 -5.29 27.41 9.84
C VAL A 26 -6.11 26.50 8.91
N GLN A 27 -5.99 26.63 7.58
CA GLN A 27 -6.65 25.73 6.63
C GLN A 27 -5.87 24.44 6.33
N SER A 28 -4.67 24.27 6.90
CA SER A 28 -3.81 23.11 6.61
C SER A 28 -4.12 21.84 7.41
N CYS A 29 -5.10 21.86 8.31
CA CYS A 29 -5.61 20.65 8.97
C CYS A 29 -6.96 20.25 8.39
N LYS A 30 -7.02 19.98 7.08
CA LYS A 30 -8.10 19.13 6.55
C LYS A 30 -7.72 17.69 6.83
N THR A 31 -8.38 17.08 7.82
CA THR A 31 -8.46 15.63 7.90
C THR A 31 -9.21 15.13 6.66
N TYR A 32 -8.47 14.58 5.69
CA TYR A 32 -9.09 13.93 4.54
C TYR A 32 -9.80 12.67 5.05
N LYS A 33 -11.12 12.77 5.29
CA LYS A 33 -11.95 11.57 5.31
C LYS A 33 -11.90 11.01 3.88
N LEU A 34 -11.25 9.86 3.71
CA LEU A 34 -11.28 9.07 2.48
C LEU A 34 -12.68 8.45 2.33
N THR A 35 -13.69 9.30 2.14
CA THR A 35 -15.04 8.87 1.77
C THR A 35 -15.21 9.19 0.31
N ALA A 36 -15.48 8.16 -0.51
CA ALA A 36 -15.91 8.38 -1.88
C ALA A 36 -17.14 9.31 -1.86
N ASN A 37 -17.20 10.28 -2.77
CA ASN A 37 -18.43 11.05 -2.96
C ASN A 37 -19.56 10.08 -3.32
N LYS A 38 -20.80 10.38 -2.93
CA LYS A 38 -21.95 9.47 -3.16
C LYS A 38 -22.16 9.09 -4.63
N GLU A 39 -21.68 9.91 -5.56
CA GLU A 39 -21.70 9.64 -7.01
C GLU A 39 -20.59 8.70 -7.49
N ASP A 40 -19.53 8.53 -6.70
CA ASP A 40 -18.32 7.74 -6.98
C ASP A 40 -18.40 6.34 -6.35
N ILE A 41 -19.59 5.87 -5.97
CA ILE A 41 -19.84 4.57 -5.33
C ILE A 41 -20.61 3.65 -6.30
N PRO A 42 -20.26 2.35 -6.39
CA PRO A 42 -21.05 1.37 -7.14
C PRO A 42 -22.51 1.34 -6.69
N LYS A 43 -23.45 1.59 -7.62
CA LYS A 43 -24.89 1.68 -7.32
C LYS A 43 -25.63 0.35 -7.42
N GLN A 44 -25.10 -0.55 -8.22
CA GLN A 44 -25.64 -1.90 -8.43
C GLN A 44 -25.00 -2.88 -7.47
N ASP A 45 -25.70 -3.97 -7.16
CA ASP A 45 -25.09 -5.09 -6.42
C ASP A 45 -23.92 -5.68 -7.21
N PHE A 46 -23.03 -6.40 -6.52
CA PHE A 46 -21.94 -7.11 -7.15
C PHE A 46 -22.46 -8.07 -8.22
N ASP A 47 -21.85 -8.01 -9.41
CA ASP A 47 -22.12 -8.91 -10.51
C ASP A 47 -20.78 -9.41 -11.07
N ILE A 48 -20.60 -10.72 -11.03
CA ILE A 48 -19.39 -11.39 -11.53
C ILE A 48 -19.16 -11.12 -13.02
N ASN A 49 -20.20 -10.85 -13.81
CA ASN A 49 -20.07 -10.55 -15.24
C ASN A 49 -19.49 -9.15 -15.48
N LEU A 50 -19.49 -8.29 -14.46
CA LEU A 50 -19.05 -6.89 -14.54
C LEU A 50 -17.68 -6.68 -13.91
N VAL A 51 -16.97 -7.73 -13.49
CA VAL A 51 -15.60 -7.59 -12.93
C VAL A 51 -14.53 -7.44 -14.01
N GLY A 52 -14.86 -7.71 -15.26
CA GLY A 52 -13.93 -7.60 -16.39
C GLY A 52 -13.00 -8.81 -16.51
N GLU A 53 -12.06 -8.72 -17.45
CA GLU A 53 -11.14 -9.80 -17.78
C GLU A 53 -10.13 -10.07 -16.65
N SER A 54 -9.77 -11.34 -16.47
CA SER A 54 -8.73 -11.72 -15.51
C SER A 54 -7.34 -11.46 -16.10
N PRO A 55 -6.40 -10.88 -15.34
CA PRO A 55 -5.03 -10.65 -15.80
C PRO A 55 -4.30 -11.96 -16.13
N ASN A 56 -3.57 -11.96 -17.24
CA ASN A 56 -2.69 -13.07 -17.63
C ASN A 56 -1.24 -12.77 -17.22
N TYR A 57 -0.81 -13.28 -16.06
CA TYR A 57 0.52 -12.97 -15.50
C TYR A 57 1.73 -13.50 -16.28
N SER A 58 1.52 -14.24 -17.37
CA SER A 58 2.58 -14.50 -18.34
C SER A 58 2.99 -13.27 -19.17
N GLU A 59 2.11 -12.27 -19.25
CA GLU A 59 2.38 -11.04 -19.97
C GLU A 59 2.88 -9.94 -19.01
N ILE A 60 4.01 -9.35 -19.36
CA ILE A 60 4.69 -8.33 -18.53
C ILE A 60 3.81 -7.12 -18.22
N LYS A 61 2.83 -6.81 -19.08
CA LYS A 61 1.90 -5.68 -18.93
C LYS A 61 0.99 -5.80 -17.70
N TYR A 62 0.75 -7.01 -17.18
CA TYR A 62 -0.04 -7.23 -15.97
C TYR A 62 0.81 -7.17 -14.69
N TRP A 63 2.07 -6.78 -14.79
CA TRP A 63 2.92 -6.45 -13.66
C TRP A 63 3.12 -4.94 -13.58
N VAL A 64 2.78 -4.34 -12.44
CA VAL A 64 3.06 -2.92 -12.18
C VAL A 64 4.56 -2.72 -12.11
N GLU A 65 5.25 -3.63 -11.42
CA GLU A 65 6.70 -3.67 -11.28
C GLU A 65 7.20 -5.10 -11.49
N HIS A 66 8.27 -5.25 -12.28
CA HIS A 66 8.87 -6.55 -12.59
C HIS A 66 10.30 -6.36 -13.10
N PRO A 67 11.27 -7.25 -12.77
CA PRO A 67 12.69 -7.07 -13.18
C PRO A 67 12.95 -7.06 -14.69
N GLN A 68 11.96 -7.45 -15.49
CA GLN A 68 12.05 -7.52 -16.95
C GLN A 68 11.32 -6.36 -17.64
N LYS A 69 10.75 -5.41 -16.89
CA LYS A 69 10.17 -4.20 -17.48
C LYS A 69 11.27 -3.26 -17.94
N GLU A 70 11.04 -2.57 -19.06
CA GLU A 70 11.94 -1.51 -19.52
C GLU A 70 11.77 -0.22 -18.69
N MET A 71 10.53 0.07 -18.29
CA MET A 71 10.19 1.22 -17.46
C MET A 71 9.76 0.76 -16.06
N HIS A 72 10.49 1.23 -15.06
CA HIS A 72 10.25 0.97 -13.65
C HIS A 72 9.65 2.20 -12.97
N TYR A 73 8.71 1.97 -12.05
CA TYR A 73 8.17 3.02 -11.19
C TYR A 73 8.92 3.13 -9.88
N ALA A 74 9.52 2.02 -9.44
CA ALA A 74 10.38 2.02 -8.27
C ALA A 74 11.60 2.91 -8.54
N SER A 75 11.88 3.84 -7.63
CA SER A 75 12.98 4.78 -7.80
C SER A 75 13.60 5.17 -6.46
N MET A 76 14.92 5.32 -6.44
CA MET A 76 15.61 5.91 -5.30
C MET A 76 15.30 7.42 -5.21
N PRO A 77 15.37 8.03 -4.01
CA PRO A 77 15.26 9.47 -3.86
C PRO A 77 16.28 10.20 -4.75
N LYS A 78 15.91 11.39 -5.25
CA LYS A 78 16.83 12.22 -6.04
C LYS A 78 18.08 12.54 -5.23
N ASN A 79 19.25 12.44 -5.87
CA ASN A 79 20.56 12.69 -5.27
C ASN A 79 20.92 11.76 -4.10
N TYR A 80 20.21 10.64 -3.93
CA TYR A 80 20.60 9.59 -3.00
C TYR A 80 21.43 8.53 -3.74
N THR A 81 22.61 8.24 -3.22
CA THR A 81 23.43 7.11 -3.66
C THR A 81 23.46 6.09 -2.55
N ASP A 82 22.95 4.89 -2.82
CA ASP A 82 23.02 3.79 -1.89
C ASP A 82 24.29 2.97 -2.14
N SER A 83 25.23 3.01 -1.19
CA SER A 83 26.49 2.26 -1.26
C SER A 83 26.29 0.74 -1.19
N LEU A 84 25.13 0.28 -0.75
CA LEU A 84 24.78 -1.13 -0.62
C LEU A 84 23.89 -1.62 -1.78
N PHE A 85 23.64 -0.77 -2.78
CA PHE A 85 22.77 -1.12 -3.90
C PHE A 85 23.32 -2.29 -4.71
N ASN A 86 22.55 -3.37 -4.80
CA ASN A 86 22.84 -4.49 -5.67
C ASN A 86 21.93 -4.48 -6.91
N PHE A 87 22.54 -4.42 -8.09
CA PHE A 87 21.82 -4.50 -9.39
C PHE A 87 21.32 -5.92 -9.72
N ASN A 88 21.82 -6.95 -9.03
CA ASN A 88 21.39 -8.34 -9.18
C ASN A 88 21.16 -8.98 -7.80
N PRO A 89 20.12 -8.56 -7.07
CA PRO A 89 19.84 -9.10 -5.75
C PRO A 89 19.43 -10.58 -5.83
N THR A 90 19.88 -11.34 -4.83
CA THR A 90 19.58 -12.77 -4.66
C THR A 90 18.27 -13.02 -3.91
N ILE A 91 17.61 -11.95 -3.46
CA ILE A 91 16.31 -11.97 -2.81
C ILE A 91 15.27 -11.40 -3.78
N ASP A 92 14.05 -11.88 -3.66
CA ASP A 92 12.89 -11.32 -4.35
C ASP A 92 11.90 -10.72 -3.33
N VAL A 93 11.12 -9.73 -3.74
CA VAL A 93 9.97 -9.25 -2.97
C VAL A 93 8.72 -9.36 -3.81
N PHE A 94 7.71 -10.04 -3.27
CA PHE A 94 6.36 -10.04 -3.83
C PHE A 94 5.55 -8.95 -3.11
N PHE A 95 5.33 -7.83 -3.78
CA PHE A 95 4.69 -6.64 -3.22
C PHE A 95 3.24 -6.52 -3.71
N VAL A 96 2.28 -6.52 -2.77
CA VAL A 96 0.86 -6.35 -3.04
C VAL A 96 0.44 -4.94 -2.64
N HIS A 97 0.15 -4.11 -3.64
CA HIS A 97 -0.16 -2.69 -3.46
C HIS A 97 -1.51 -2.46 -2.75
N PRO A 98 -1.77 -1.26 -2.17
CA PRO A 98 -3.04 -0.94 -1.53
C PRO A 98 -4.15 -0.65 -2.54
N THR A 99 -5.35 -0.33 -2.03
CA THR A 99 -6.46 0.20 -2.83
C THR A 99 -6.16 1.63 -3.28
N LEU A 100 -6.23 1.87 -4.59
CA LEU A 100 -6.29 3.19 -5.20
C LEU A 100 -7.61 3.43 -5.96
N TYR A 101 -8.46 2.42 -6.01
CA TYR A 101 -9.78 2.48 -6.61
C TYR A 101 -10.79 3.11 -5.64
N PHE A 102 -10.75 4.44 -5.57
CA PHE A 102 -11.61 5.27 -4.71
C PHE A 102 -12.83 5.85 -5.42
N LYS A 103 -12.85 5.76 -6.76
CA LYS A 103 -13.92 6.30 -7.59
C LYS A 103 -14.26 5.34 -8.72
N GLY A 104 -15.55 5.04 -8.85
CA GLY A 104 -16.06 4.29 -9.99
C GLY A 104 -17.40 3.65 -9.70
N ASN A 105 -18.02 3.11 -10.74
CA ASN A 105 -19.34 2.47 -10.65
C ASN A 105 -19.28 0.94 -10.59
N ARG A 106 -18.08 0.34 -10.51
CA ARG A 106 -17.86 -1.12 -10.44
C ARG A 106 -17.28 -1.50 -9.09
N TRP A 107 -17.53 -2.73 -8.65
CA TRP A 107 -17.00 -3.23 -7.39
C TRP A 107 -15.53 -3.63 -7.48
N ASN A 108 -15.04 -3.96 -8.68
CA ASN A 108 -13.64 -4.20 -8.95
C ASN A 108 -13.16 -3.22 -10.03
N ALA A 109 -11.92 -2.76 -9.86
CA ALA A 109 -11.25 -1.94 -10.86
C ALA A 109 -11.10 -2.71 -12.16
N ASP A 110 -11.27 -2.00 -13.29
CA ASP A 110 -10.90 -2.54 -14.58
C ASP A 110 -9.38 -2.72 -14.65
N ILE A 111 -8.93 -3.91 -15.04
CA ILE A 111 -7.51 -4.21 -15.17
C ILE A 111 -6.82 -3.34 -16.24
N HIS A 112 -7.60 -2.78 -17.17
CA HIS A 112 -7.14 -1.92 -18.27
C HIS A 112 -7.31 -0.42 -18.01
N ASP A 113 -7.73 0.01 -16.80
CA ASP A 113 -7.79 1.43 -16.46
C ASP A 113 -6.37 2.03 -16.41
N GLN A 114 -5.98 2.70 -17.50
CA GLN A 114 -4.65 3.29 -17.68
C GLN A 114 -4.33 4.31 -16.59
N LYS A 115 -5.29 5.16 -16.23
CA LYS A 115 -5.08 6.23 -15.24
C LYS A 115 -4.89 5.65 -13.84
N LEU A 116 -5.69 4.65 -13.47
CA LEU A 116 -5.50 3.94 -12.22
C LEU A 116 -4.16 3.21 -12.20
N ASN A 117 -3.81 2.51 -13.27
CA ASN A 117 -2.56 1.75 -13.39
C ASN A 117 -1.31 2.64 -13.30
N GLU A 118 -1.31 3.79 -13.97
CA GLU A 118 -0.26 4.81 -13.84
C GLU A 118 -0.19 5.37 -12.42
N ASN A 119 -1.34 5.57 -11.77
CA ASN A 119 -1.37 6.07 -10.40
C ASN A 119 -0.80 5.05 -9.41
N ILE A 120 -1.10 3.75 -9.55
CA ILE A 120 -0.51 2.68 -8.72
C ILE A 120 1.02 2.71 -8.83
N GLY A 121 1.55 2.82 -10.04
CA GLY A 121 2.99 2.96 -10.28
C GLY A 121 3.57 4.21 -9.61
N ASN A 122 3.03 5.39 -9.94
CA ASN A 122 3.52 6.69 -9.46
C ASN A 122 3.29 6.95 -7.97
N SER A 123 2.61 6.06 -7.25
CA SER A 123 2.36 6.19 -5.82
C SER A 123 2.80 4.96 -5.04
N ALA A 124 2.05 3.85 -5.08
CA ALA A 124 2.32 2.66 -4.29
C ALA A 124 3.69 2.07 -4.60
N ILE A 125 4.03 1.89 -5.88
CA ILE A 125 5.35 1.35 -6.23
C ILE A 125 6.45 2.36 -5.91
N LYS A 126 6.29 3.60 -6.38
CA LYS A 126 7.28 4.67 -6.20
C LYS A 126 7.59 5.02 -4.74
N TYR A 127 6.59 5.01 -3.86
CA TYR A 127 6.75 5.46 -2.47
C TYR A 127 6.73 4.33 -1.43
N GLN A 128 6.26 3.12 -1.77
CA GLN A 128 6.21 2.00 -0.83
C GLN A 128 7.14 0.87 -1.27
N ALA A 129 7.02 0.37 -2.50
CA ALA A 129 7.84 -0.75 -2.96
C ALA A 129 9.32 -0.36 -3.18
N SER A 130 9.61 0.92 -3.43
CA SER A 130 10.97 1.42 -3.69
C SER A 130 11.95 1.20 -2.54
N VAL A 131 11.47 0.95 -1.32
CA VAL A 131 12.32 0.60 -0.17
C VAL A 131 13.10 -0.70 -0.39
N PHE A 132 12.63 -1.58 -1.29
CA PHE A 132 13.28 -2.85 -1.60
C PHE A 132 14.30 -2.77 -2.74
N LEU A 133 14.46 -1.61 -3.38
CA LEU A 133 15.45 -1.43 -4.43
C LEU A 133 16.86 -1.67 -3.89
N GLY A 134 17.69 -2.34 -4.69
CA GLY A 134 19.06 -2.67 -4.32
C GLY A 134 19.19 -3.86 -3.35
N ILE A 135 18.11 -4.31 -2.71
CA ILE A 135 18.12 -5.48 -1.82
C ILE A 135 17.32 -6.66 -2.37
N ALA A 136 16.28 -6.42 -3.17
CA ALA A 136 15.43 -7.45 -3.74
C ALA A 136 14.92 -7.10 -5.14
N ASN A 137 14.64 -8.13 -5.94
CA ASN A 137 13.90 -7.97 -7.19
C ASN A 137 12.42 -7.75 -6.89
N ILE A 138 11.83 -6.67 -7.41
CA ILE A 138 10.44 -6.32 -7.09
C ILE A 138 9.48 -6.96 -8.10
N TYR A 139 8.58 -7.81 -7.60
CA TYR A 139 7.44 -8.35 -8.34
C TYR A 139 6.16 -7.79 -7.75
N ALA A 140 5.46 -6.93 -8.48
CA ALA A 140 4.18 -6.36 -8.04
C ALA A 140 3.13 -6.51 -9.15
N PRO A 141 2.06 -7.30 -8.94
CA PRO A 141 1.04 -7.51 -9.96
C PRO A 141 0.07 -6.34 -10.05
N HIS A 142 -0.46 -6.08 -11.25
CA HIS A 142 -1.78 -5.46 -11.38
C HIS A 142 -2.82 -6.52 -11.00
N TYR A 143 -3.81 -6.13 -10.22
CA TYR A 143 -4.96 -6.99 -9.90
C TYR A 143 -6.23 -6.16 -9.87
N ARG A 144 -7.39 -6.80 -10.08
CA ARG A 144 -8.69 -6.13 -10.07
C ARG A 144 -9.10 -5.74 -8.65
N GLN A 145 -8.46 -4.70 -8.11
CA GLN A 145 -8.69 -4.16 -6.76
C GLN A 145 -10.18 -4.01 -6.47
N MET A 146 -10.63 -4.44 -5.30
CA MET A 146 -11.99 -4.08 -4.87
C MET A 146 -12.05 -2.58 -4.57
N HIS A 147 -13.19 -1.97 -4.87
CA HIS A 147 -13.46 -0.56 -4.60
C HIS A 147 -13.37 -0.27 -3.09
N ILE A 148 -12.94 0.94 -2.71
CA ILE A 148 -12.81 1.30 -1.28
C ILE A 148 -14.10 1.11 -0.48
N HIS A 149 -15.25 1.28 -1.14
CA HIS A 149 -16.56 1.15 -0.50
C HIS A 149 -16.89 -0.29 -0.07
N SER A 150 -16.18 -1.29 -0.60
CA SER A 150 -16.31 -2.69 -0.20
C SER A 150 -16.01 -2.93 1.29
N TYR A 151 -15.28 -2.02 1.95
CA TYR A 151 -15.07 -2.09 3.41
C TYR A 151 -16.29 -1.62 4.23
N SER A 152 -17.26 -0.95 3.60
CA SER A 152 -18.50 -0.49 4.25
C SER A 152 -19.71 -1.30 3.82
N ASP A 153 -19.79 -1.70 2.56
CA ASP A 153 -20.81 -2.62 2.04
C ASP A 153 -20.20 -4.02 1.93
N LEU A 154 -20.33 -4.81 3.01
CA LEU A 154 -19.75 -6.15 3.07
C LEU A 154 -20.48 -7.16 2.16
N LYS A 155 -21.78 -6.98 1.91
CA LYS A 155 -22.57 -7.88 1.06
C LYS A 155 -21.96 -7.93 -0.35
N ASN A 156 -21.65 -6.75 -0.90
CA ASN A 156 -21.03 -6.63 -2.21
C ASN A 156 -19.49 -6.65 -2.14
N GLY A 157 -18.93 -6.27 -1.00
CA GLY A 157 -17.50 -6.19 -0.77
C GLY A 157 -16.79 -7.53 -0.71
N TYR A 158 -17.36 -8.54 -0.05
CA TYR A 158 -16.75 -9.88 0.04
C TYR A 158 -16.52 -10.55 -1.32
N PRO A 159 -17.50 -10.64 -2.24
CA PRO A 159 -17.24 -11.25 -3.54
C PRO A 159 -16.25 -10.43 -4.38
N ALA A 160 -16.25 -9.10 -4.28
CA ALA A 160 -15.25 -8.24 -4.94
C ALA A 160 -13.84 -8.47 -4.38
N TYR A 161 -13.74 -8.64 -3.07
CA TYR A 161 -12.52 -8.97 -2.37
C TYR A 161 -11.95 -10.32 -2.83
N ASP A 162 -12.80 -11.34 -2.99
CA ASP A 162 -12.37 -12.67 -3.46
C ASP A 162 -11.84 -12.64 -4.89
N ILE A 163 -12.44 -11.83 -5.78
CA ILE A 163 -11.91 -11.62 -7.13
C ILE A 163 -10.53 -10.96 -7.11
N ALA A 164 -10.37 -9.92 -6.30
CA ALA A 164 -9.08 -9.25 -6.13
C ALA A 164 -8.01 -10.21 -5.56
N TYR A 165 -8.38 -11.03 -4.58
CA TYR A 165 -7.48 -12.03 -4.00
C TYR A 165 -7.10 -13.14 -5.00
N LEU A 166 -8.06 -13.62 -5.81
CA LEU A 166 -7.81 -14.63 -6.83
C LEU A 166 -6.73 -14.17 -7.81
N ASP A 167 -6.79 -12.92 -8.24
CA ASP A 167 -5.76 -12.32 -9.10
C ASP A 167 -4.39 -12.28 -8.39
N VAL A 168 -4.32 -11.81 -7.14
CA VAL A 168 -3.07 -11.78 -6.35
C VAL A 168 -2.49 -13.18 -6.16
N LYS A 169 -3.33 -14.17 -5.85
CA LYS A 169 -2.93 -15.57 -5.71
C LYS A 169 -2.37 -16.12 -7.02
N ASN A 170 -3.05 -15.86 -8.15
CA ASN A 170 -2.60 -16.31 -9.47
C ASN A 170 -1.26 -15.65 -9.87
N ALA A 171 -1.08 -14.36 -9.55
CA ALA A 171 0.20 -13.68 -9.75
C ALA A 171 1.32 -14.32 -8.93
N PHE A 172 1.08 -14.58 -7.64
CA PHE A 172 2.08 -15.20 -6.78
C PHE A 172 2.47 -16.59 -7.26
N LEU A 173 1.48 -17.42 -7.60
CA LEU A 173 1.75 -18.77 -8.12
C LEU A 173 2.50 -18.73 -9.45
N TYR A 174 2.21 -17.75 -10.31
CA TYR A 174 2.98 -17.54 -11.53
C TYR A 174 4.43 -17.12 -11.24
N TYR A 175 4.64 -16.16 -10.35
CA TYR A 175 5.96 -15.74 -9.90
C TYR A 175 6.76 -16.90 -9.31
N TRP A 176 6.14 -17.67 -8.41
CA TRP A 176 6.77 -18.80 -7.76
C TRP A 176 7.23 -19.85 -8.77
N LYS A 177 6.35 -20.22 -9.71
CA LYS A 177 6.62 -21.25 -10.71
C LYS A 177 7.69 -20.82 -11.72
N ASN A 178 7.69 -19.56 -12.16
CA ASN A 178 8.47 -19.12 -13.31
C ASN A 178 9.70 -18.28 -12.97
N TYR A 179 9.71 -17.58 -11.83
CA TYR A 179 10.71 -16.54 -11.54
C TYR A 179 11.51 -16.76 -10.26
N ASN A 180 10.89 -17.21 -9.16
CA ASN A 180 11.57 -17.31 -7.86
C ASN A 180 12.86 -18.15 -7.91
N LYS A 181 12.89 -19.26 -8.68
CA LYS A 181 14.10 -20.09 -8.90
C LYS A 181 14.88 -20.39 -7.60
N THR A 182 14.17 -20.78 -6.54
CA THR A 182 14.72 -21.10 -5.19
C THR A 182 15.32 -19.92 -4.41
N LYS A 183 15.08 -18.68 -4.84
CA LYS A 183 15.48 -17.50 -4.08
C LYS A 183 14.67 -17.38 -2.81
N LYS A 184 15.33 -16.90 -1.76
CA LYS A 184 14.62 -16.39 -0.59
C LYS A 184 13.78 -15.18 -1.00
N PHE A 185 12.65 -14.98 -0.34
CA PHE A 185 11.75 -13.89 -0.70
C PHE A 185 11.11 -13.20 0.49
N ILE A 186 10.67 -11.98 0.26
CA ILE A 186 9.88 -11.16 1.17
C ILE A 186 8.45 -11.11 0.64
N LEU A 187 7.47 -11.20 1.53
CA LEU A 187 6.09 -10.86 1.23
C LEU A 187 5.81 -9.47 1.79
N ALA A 188 5.28 -8.55 1.00
CA ALA A 188 4.98 -7.21 1.47
C ALA A 188 3.61 -6.76 0.98
N GLY A 189 2.79 -6.22 1.87
CA GLY A 189 1.46 -5.71 1.58
C GLY A 189 1.18 -4.42 2.31
N HIS A 190 0.30 -3.60 1.74
CA HIS A 190 -0.25 -2.43 2.41
C HIS A 190 -1.77 -2.36 2.25
N SER A 191 -2.51 -1.98 3.30
CA SER A 191 -3.97 -1.82 3.28
C SER A 191 -4.66 -3.07 2.70
N GLN A 192 -5.44 -2.97 1.62
CA GLN A 192 -6.02 -4.15 0.94
C GLN A 192 -4.97 -5.21 0.54
N GLY A 193 -3.79 -4.79 0.10
CA GLY A 193 -2.70 -5.70 -0.20
C GLY A 193 -2.21 -6.49 1.02
N THR A 194 -2.35 -5.94 2.22
CA THR A 194 -2.10 -6.66 3.47
C THR A 194 -3.12 -7.75 3.73
N ASN A 195 -4.41 -7.49 3.51
CA ASN A 195 -5.44 -8.53 3.64
C ASN A 195 -5.20 -9.69 2.66
N HIS A 196 -4.83 -9.37 1.41
CA HIS A 196 -4.48 -10.37 0.41
C HIS A 196 -3.20 -11.14 0.75
N SER A 197 -2.18 -10.43 1.25
CA SER A 197 -0.92 -11.04 1.69
C SER A 197 -1.13 -11.96 2.89
N GLU A 198 -1.98 -11.58 3.85
CA GLU A 198 -2.34 -12.44 5.00
C GLU A 198 -3.04 -13.73 4.53
N ARG A 199 -3.99 -13.64 3.59
CA ARG A 199 -4.63 -14.83 3.00
C ARG A 199 -3.63 -15.69 2.25
N LEU A 200 -2.80 -15.07 1.40
CA LEU A 200 -1.78 -15.79 0.64
C LEU A 200 -0.80 -16.53 1.56
N LEU A 201 -0.42 -15.89 2.66
CA LEU A 201 0.43 -16.47 3.70
C LEU A 201 -0.24 -17.70 4.32
N LYS A 202 -1.48 -17.56 4.80
CA LYS A 202 -2.23 -18.63 5.49
C LYS A 202 -2.62 -19.79 4.59
N GLU A 203 -3.12 -19.49 3.40
CA GLU A 203 -3.75 -20.47 2.50
C GLU A 203 -2.73 -21.16 1.58
N ILE A 204 -1.59 -20.53 1.29
CA ILE A 204 -0.62 -21.02 0.28
C ILE A 204 0.78 -21.17 0.87
N ILE A 205 1.39 -20.08 1.35
CA ILE A 205 2.83 -20.07 1.67
C ILE A 205 3.14 -20.95 2.88
N LEU A 206 2.40 -20.80 3.99
CA LEU A 206 2.64 -21.57 5.21
C LEU A 206 2.18 -23.03 5.11
N GLN A 207 1.32 -23.35 4.14
CA GLN A 207 0.89 -24.73 3.85
C GLN A 207 1.89 -25.51 2.97
N ASN A 208 2.95 -24.85 2.50
CA ASN A 208 3.97 -25.46 1.66
C ASN A 208 5.35 -25.27 2.27
N ASP A 209 5.99 -26.36 2.71
CA ASP A 209 7.28 -26.27 3.42
C ASP A 209 8.39 -25.61 2.59
N THR A 210 8.39 -25.79 1.26
CA THR A 210 9.38 -25.11 0.41
C THR A 210 9.17 -23.59 0.38
N MET A 211 7.92 -23.14 0.21
CA MET A 211 7.59 -21.71 0.25
C MET A 211 7.87 -21.11 1.63
N LYS A 212 7.42 -21.79 2.69
CA LYS A 212 7.65 -21.39 4.09
C LYS A 212 9.14 -21.22 4.39
N ASN A 213 9.99 -22.18 3.99
CA ASN A 213 11.42 -22.14 4.25
C ASN A 213 12.20 -21.08 3.44
N LEU A 214 11.62 -20.59 2.33
CA LEU A 214 12.20 -19.52 1.53
C LEU A 214 11.66 -18.12 1.90
N LEU A 215 10.58 -18.04 2.67
CA LEU A 215 10.03 -16.78 3.16
C LEU A 215 10.92 -16.21 4.27
N LEU A 216 11.49 -15.03 4.06
CA LEU A 216 12.34 -14.33 5.04
C LEU A 216 11.53 -13.58 6.09
N ILE A 217 10.59 -12.77 5.65
CA ILE A 217 9.81 -11.87 6.50
C ILE A 217 8.56 -11.42 5.73
N SER A 218 7.48 -11.13 6.46
CA SER A 218 6.28 -10.52 5.88
C SER A 218 6.03 -9.11 6.44
N TYR A 219 6.00 -8.09 5.59
CA TYR A 219 5.59 -6.74 5.95
C TYR A 219 4.09 -6.56 5.66
N LEU A 220 3.27 -6.51 6.70
CA LEU A 220 1.82 -6.50 6.64
C LEU A 220 1.28 -5.17 7.21
N ALA A 221 1.37 -4.10 6.42
CA ALA A 221 1.11 -2.73 6.89
C ALA A 221 -0.33 -2.26 6.63
N GLY A 222 -0.84 -1.35 7.46
CA GLY A 222 -2.07 -0.61 7.16
C GLY A 222 -3.38 -1.41 7.31
N MET A 223 -3.34 -2.63 7.84
CA MET A 223 -4.52 -3.40 8.30
C MET A 223 -4.21 -4.10 9.63
N PRO A 224 -5.21 -4.32 10.50
CA PRO A 224 -5.00 -5.04 11.73
C PRO A 224 -4.70 -6.52 11.45
N ILE A 225 -3.53 -6.99 11.87
CA ILE A 225 -3.15 -8.40 11.80
C ILE A 225 -3.22 -9.03 13.18
N LYS A 226 -3.90 -10.17 13.27
CA LYS A 226 -3.92 -11.01 14.46
C LYS A 226 -2.89 -12.12 14.32
N GLN A 227 -2.25 -12.47 15.43
CA GLN A 227 -1.47 -13.71 15.48
C GLN A 227 -2.36 -14.89 15.09
N SER A 228 -1.90 -15.69 14.13
CA SER A 228 -2.72 -16.75 13.53
C SER A 228 -1.99 -18.04 13.19
N HIS A 229 -0.65 -18.04 13.26
CA HIS A 229 0.17 -19.23 13.05
C HIS A 229 1.34 -19.25 14.02
N GLU A 230 1.51 -20.32 14.81
CA GLU A 230 2.55 -20.38 15.86
C GLU A 230 3.97 -20.28 15.26
N ASP A 231 4.23 -21.00 14.16
CA ASP A 231 5.54 -20.98 13.48
C ASP A 231 5.83 -19.70 12.68
N PHE A 232 4.92 -18.73 12.66
CA PHE A 232 5.14 -17.44 11.98
C PHE A 232 4.63 -16.30 12.88
N PRO A 233 5.36 -16.00 13.97
CA PRO A 233 4.97 -15.00 14.95
C PRO A 233 5.18 -13.57 14.46
N ALA A 234 4.60 -12.61 15.18
CA ALA A 234 5.05 -11.22 15.09
C ALA A 234 6.53 -11.13 15.48
N CYS A 235 7.30 -10.32 14.75
CA CYS A 235 8.72 -10.17 15.04
C CYS A 235 8.94 -9.43 16.38
N THR A 236 9.98 -9.81 17.13
CA THR A 236 10.32 -9.30 18.47
C THR A 236 11.72 -8.67 18.56
N SER A 237 12.61 -8.93 17.59
CA SER A 237 13.92 -8.26 17.45
C SER A 237 14.21 -7.82 16.01
N THR A 238 15.06 -6.82 15.87
CA THR A 238 15.32 -6.08 14.61
C THR A 238 15.99 -6.93 13.53
N ASP A 239 16.67 -7.99 13.93
CA ASP A 239 17.36 -8.97 13.10
C ASP A 239 16.57 -10.28 12.92
N GLN A 240 15.37 -10.39 13.50
CA GLN A 240 14.56 -11.59 13.42
C GLN A 240 14.02 -11.83 12.00
N LEU A 241 14.13 -13.08 11.56
CA LEU A 241 13.54 -13.60 10.34
C LEU A 241 12.48 -14.66 10.68
N ASN A 242 11.76 -15.13 9.65
CA ASN A 242 10.65 -16.09 9.75
C ASN A 242 9.51 -15.58 10.64
N CYS A 243 9.19 -14.29 10.50
CA CYS A 243 8.18 -13.61 11.29
C CYS A 243 7.47 -12.55 10.43
N PHE A 244 6.43 -11.90 10.98
CA PHE A 244 5.78 -10.77 10.32
C PHE A 244 5.87 -9.47 11.12
N LEU A 245 5.84 -8.37 10.38
CA LEU A 245 5.75 -7.01 10.88
C LEU A 245 4.40 -6.41 10.53
N SER A 246 3.75 -5.81 11.52
CA SER A 246 2.54 -5.03 11.38
C SER A 246 2.61 -3.90 12.39
N TRP A 247 2.07 -2.73 12.07
CA TRP A 247 2.07 -1.58 12.97
C TRP A 247 0.83 -0.73 12.76
N ARG A 248 0.51 0.06 13.79
CA ARG A 248 -0.56 1.04 13.79
C ARG A 248 0.00 2.37 14.25
N THR A 249 -0.30 3.41 13.50
CA THR A 249 0.08 4.78 13.86
C THR A 249 -1.16 5.52 14.34
N LEU A 250 -1.06 6.12 15.52
CA LEU A 250 -2.08 6.97 16.10
C LEU A 250 -1.47 8.34 16.39
N ALA A 251 -2.28 9.39 16.34
CA ALA A 251 -1.85 10.68 16.82
C ALA A 251 -1.60 10.61 18.34
N GLU A 252 -0.64 11.39 18.83
CA GLU A 252 -0.35 11.46 20.26
C GLU A 252 -1.62 11.85 21.05
N GLY A 253 -1.92 11.10 22.11
CA GLY A 253 -3.12 11.29 22.92
C GLY A 253 -4.44 10.86 22.27
N TYR A 254 -4.41 10.28 21.07
CA TYR A 254 -5.61 9.81 20.37
C TYR A 254 -5.70 8.29 20.34
N PHE A 255 -6.76 7.76 20.94
CA PHE A 255 -7.18 6.37 20.77
C PHE A 255 -8.64 6.33 20.27
N PRO A 256 -8.96 5.59 19.20
CA PRO A 256 -10.33 5.47 18.73
C PRO A 256 -11.23 4.79 19.77
N ASN A 257 -12.35 5.44 20.11
CA ASN A 257 -13.28 4.98 21.17
C ASN A 257 -13.96 3.65 20.84
N ASP A 258 -14.03 3.29 19.56
CA ASP A 258 -14.64 2.06 19.03
C ASP A 258 -13.65 0.89 18.97
N TRP A 259 -12.36 1.12 19.28
CA TRP A 259 -11.37 0.05 19.30
C TRP A 259 -11.37 -0.66 20.64
N THR A 260 -11.45 -1.98 20.59
CA THR A 260 -11.25 -2.81 21.77
C THR A 260 -9.80 -2.68 22.23
N ILE A 261 -9.59 -2.25 23.48
CA ILE A 261 -8.25 -2.14 24.07
C ILE A 261 -7.81 -3.55 24.47
N ASN A 262 -7.05 -4.20 23.60
CA ASN A 262 -6.38 -5.47 23.88
C ASN A 262 -5.16 -5.66 22.96
N ASP A 263 -4.32 -6.64 23.32
CA ASP A 263 -3.11 -7.00 22.58
C ASP A 263 -3.38 -8.04 21.49
N SER A 264 -4.65 -8.21 21.06
CA SER A 264 -4.99 -9.21 20.03
C SER A 264 -4.50 -8.82 18.63
N ILE A 265 -4.22 -7.53 18.41
CA ILE A 265 -3.66 -7.01 17.16
C ILE A 265 -2.16 -6.85 17.31
N SER A 266 -1.40 -7.63 16.54
CA SER A 266 0.06 -7.58 16.52
C SER A 266 0.56 -6.23 16.01
N CYS A 267 1.31 -5.53 16.87
CA CYS A 267 1.94 -4.26 16.56
C CYS A 267 3.41 -4.31 16.96
N VAL A 268 4.28 -4.00 16.00
CA VAL A 268 5.73 -3.90 16.16
C VAL A 268 6.13 -2.48 15.77
N ASN A 269 6.89 -1.78 16.62
CA ASN A 269 7.30 -0.40 16.30
C ASN A 269 8.40 -0.41 15.22
N PRO A 270 8.13 0.03 13.98
CA PRO A 270 9.09 -0.10 12.89
C PRO A 270 10.25 0.92 12.96
N ILE A 271 10.20 1.91 13.88
CA ILE A 271 11.22 2.97 14.02
C ILE A 271 12.25 2.62 15.08
N SER A 272 11.83 1.94 16.16
CA SER A 272 12.75 1.44 17.19
C SER A 272 13.38 0.10 16.78
N TRP A 273 13.35 -0.19 15.48
CA TRP A 273 13.88 -1.36 14.82
C TRP A 273 15.06 -0.98 13.94
#